data_AF-A0A7R9A3F8-F1
#
_entry.id   AF-A0A7R9A3F8-F1
#
_cell.length_a   1.000
_cell.length_b   1.000
_cell.length_c   1.000
_cell.angle_alpha   90.00
_cell.angle_beta   90.00
_cell.angle_gamma   90.00
#
_symmetry.space_group_name_H-M   'P 1'
#
loop_
_entity.id
_entity.type
_entity.pdbx_description
1 polymer ?
#
loop_
_entity_poly.entity_id
_entity_poly.type
_entity_poly.pdbx_seq_one_letter_code
_entity_poly.pdbx_strand_id
1 'polypeptide(L)'
;MRSEVTSAADFLVNILRLNANSAAITPHQLEMFRESLIEVLRRHYRDHWFPDKPVKGSGYRCIRINGKLDPIVAHAGALSGLLEPFLYSLFPSELTMWVDPKEVSYRIGENGSICVLYEEGKSPSPDHQFSIPSPPPTPPHLQFPRYALEHQSRHNSWNPCGKSTRRNLDFAVDVKNLSWDRIAPYVTS
;
A
#
# COMPACT_ATOMS: atom_id res chain seq x y z
N MET A 1 6.13 20.63 12.31
CA MET A 1 4.78 20.27 11.77
C MET A 1 4.73 20.22 10.26
N ARG A 2 5.33 21.17 9.50
CA ARG A 2 5.19 21.17 8.03
C ARG A 2 5.73 19.90 7.40
N SER A 3 6.98 19.55 7.67
CA SER A 3 7.65 18.38 7.08
C SER A 3 6.97 17.07 7.46
N GLU A 4 6.52 16.97 8.71
CA GLU A 4 5.88 15.78 9.28
C GLU A 4 4.50 15.54 8.64
N VAL A 5 3.67 16.59 8.54
CA VAL A 5 2.36 16.48 7.90
C VAL A 5 2.49 16.19 6.40
N THR A 6 3.43 16.84 5.71
CA THR A 6 3.68 16.55 4.29
C THR A 6 4.14 15.11 4.09
N SER A 7 5.07 14.63 4.90
CA SER A 7 5.55 13.24 4.84
C SER A 7 4.42 12.23 5.04
N ALA A 8 3.57 12.43 6.05
CA ALA A 8 2.39 11.59 6.28
C ALA A 8 1.42 11.60 5.09
N ALA A 9 1.12 12.77 4.53
CA ALA A 9 0.22 12.89 3.38
C ALA A 9 0.80 12.21 2.13
N ASP A 10 2.09 12.40 1.86
CA ASP A 10 2.78 11.79 0.71
C ASP A 10 2.75 10.26 0.79
N PHE A 11 2.96 9.69 1.98
CA PHE A 11 2.86 8.24 2.19
C PHE A 11 1.45 7.70 1.93
N LEU A 12 0.42 8.37 2.44
CA LEU A 12 -0.97 7.95 2.22
C LEU A 12 -1.36 8.06 0.74
N VAL A 13 -0.93 9.12 0.04
CA VAL A 13 -1.11 9.28 -1.41
C VAL A 13 -0.39 8.16 -2.17
N ASN A 14 0.80 7.75 -1.73
CA ASN A 14 1.53 6.67 -2.36
C ASN A 14 0.82 5.31 -2.19
N ILE A 15 0.20 5.04 -1.03
CA ILE A 15 -0.67 3.86 -0.88
C ILE A 15 -1.80 3.88 -1.91
N LEU A 16 -2.49 5.03 -2.06
CA LEU A 16 -3.55 5.17 -3.05
C LEU A 16 -3.03 4.95 -4.48
N ARG A 17 -1.85 5.48 -4.82
CA ARG A 17 -1.22 5.29 -6.14
C ARG A 17 -0.90 3.83 -6.45
N LEU A 18 -0.42 3.08 -5.46
CA LEU A 18 -0.02 1.68 -5.64
C LEU A 18 -1.21 0.73 -5.74
N ASN A 19 -2.29 1.03 -5.01
CA ASN A 19 -3.48 0.17 -4.92
C ASN A 19 -4.59 0.59 -5.88
N ALA A 20 -4.59 1.83 -6.36
CA ALA A 20 -5.50 2.24 -7.43
C ALA A 20 -5.05 1.59 -8.74
N ASN A 21 -5.99 0.91 -9.39
CA ASN A 21 -5.83 0.62 -10.82
C ASN A 21 -5.74 1.97 -11.57
N SER A 22 -4.92 2.05 -12.63
CA SER A 22 -4.61 3.31 -13.33
C SER A 22 -5.82 4.09 -13.88
N ALA A 23 -7.01 3.49 -13.89
CA ALA A 23 -8.27 4.11 -14.32
C ALA A 23 -9.17 4.62 -13.17
N ALA A 24 -8.87 4.29 -11.90
CA ALA A 24 -9.79 4.52 -10.77
C ALA A 24 -9.57 5.86 -10.04
N ILE A 25 -8.34 6.36 -10.01
CA ILE A 25 -8.01 7.67 -9.42
C ILE A 25 -7.11 8.45 -10.39
N THR A 26 -7.51 9.67 -10.72
CA THR A 26 -6.72 10.54 -11.58
C THR A 26 -5.54 11.17 -10.81
N PRO A 27 -4.43 11.53 -11.49
CA PRO A 27 -3.34 12.29 -10.86
C PRO A 27 -3.81 13.58 -10.19
N HIS A 28 -4.80 14.25 -10.79
CA HIS A 28 -5.39 15.46 -10.22
C HIS A 28 -6.14 15.19 -8.90
N GLN A 29 -6.92 14.12 -8.82
CA GLN A 29 -7.57 13.71 -7.56
C GLN A 29 -6.56 13.35 -6.47
N LEU A 30 -5.45 12.71 -6.83
CA LEU A 30 -4.37 12.43 -5.87
C LEU A 30 -3.73 13.70 -5.32
N GLU A 31 -3.51 14.72 -6.16
CA GLU A 31 -2.97 16.00 -5.70
C GLU A 31 -3.99 16.76 -4.84
N MET A 32 -5.27 16.79 -5.25
CA MET A 32 -6.34 17.38 -4.45
C MET A 32 -6.46 16.71 -3.07
N PHE A 33 -6.35 15.38 -3.03
CA PHE A 33 -6.36 14.60 -1.79
C PHE A 33 -5.16 14.93 -0.91
N ARG A 34 -3.97 15.00 -1.50
CA ARG A 34 -2.74 15.40 -0.82
C ARG A 34 -2.85 16.77 -0.17
N GLU A 35 -3.24 17.79 -0.94
CA GLU A 35 -3.37 19.17 -0.47
C GLU A 35 -4.45 19.29 0.61
N SER A 36 -5.61 18.67 0.39
CA SER A 36 -6.71 18.64 1.36
C SER A 36 -6.29 18.01 2.66
N LEU A 37 -5.60 16.86 2.61
CA LEU A 37 -5.14 16.14 3.79
C LEU A 37 -4.12 16.97 4.59
N ILE A 38 -3.16 17.60 3.93
CA ILE A 38 -2.20 18.49 4.58
C ILE A 38 -2.93 19.62 5.32
N GLU A 39 -3.90 20.26 4.68
CA GLU A 39 -4.63 21.38 5.30
C GLU A 39 -5.49 20.93 6.48
N VAL A 40 -6.22 19.81 6.35
CA VAL A 40 -7.07 19.28 7.43
C VAL A 40 -6.21 18.87 8.63
N LEU A 41 -5.09 18.17 8.41
CA LEU A 41 -4.16 17.79 9.48
C LEU A 41 -3.57 19.00 10.19
N ARG A 42 -3.08 20.00 9.44
CA ARG A 42 -2.53 21.24 10.01
C ARG A 42 -3.54 21.98 10.87
N ARG A 43 -4.81 22.02 10.46
CA ARG A 43 -5.89 22.61 11.27
C ARG A 43 -6.18 21.78 12.51
N HIS A 44 -6.29 20.46 12.37
CA HIS A 44 -6.61 19.55 13.46
C HIS A 44 -5.54 19.54 14.56
N TYR A 45 -4.26 19.64 14.18
CA TYR A 45 -3.13 19.52 15.10
C TYR A 45 -2.72 20.84 15.77
N ARG A 46 -3.28 21.98 15.34
CA ARG A 46 -2.83 23.33 15.73
C ARG A 46 -2.60 23.49 17.24
N ASP A 47 -3.59 23.11 18.06
CA ASP A 47 -3.55 23.27 19.52
C ASP A 47 -3.04 22.02 20.26
N HIS A 48 -2.64 21.00 19.48
CA HIS A 48 -2.17 19.72 19.96
C HIS A 48 -0.77 19.41 19.44
N TRP A 49 0.04 20.43 19.15
CA TRP A 49 1.41 20.28 18.65
C TRP A 49 2.41 20.82 19.66
N PHE A 50 3.23 19.94 20.26
CA PHE A 50 4.15 20.31 21.35
C PHE A 50 5.60 19.91 21.01
N PRO A 51 6.37 20.76 20.31
CA PRO A 51 7.75 20.43 19.88
C PRO A 51 8.69 20.04 21.01
N ASP A 52 8.52 20.61 22.21
CA ASP A 52 9.34 20.31 23.39
C ASP A 52 8.94 19.00 24.08
N LYS A 53 7.75 18.47 23.77
CA LYS A 53 7.23 17.22 24.31
C LYS A 53 6.55 16.43 23.18
N PRO A 54 7.30 15.86 22.22
CA PRO A 54 6.74 15.30 21.00
C PRO A 54 5.60 14.29 21.21
N VAL A 55 5.76 13.40 22.20
CA VAL A 55 4.77 12.35 22.52
C VAL A 55 3.47 12.92 23.11
N LYS A 56 3.48 14.14 23.67
CA LYS A 56 2.26 14.76 24.21
C LYS A 56 1.27 14.99 23.06
N GLY A 57 0.07 14.41 23.18
CA GLY A 57 -0.97 14.50 22.15
C GLY A 57 -0.76 13.56 20.95
N SER A 58 0.24 12.67 20.97
CA SER A 58 0.48 11.71 19.88
C SER A 58 -0.75 10.86 19.56
N GLY A 59 -1.46 10.36 20.58
CA GLY A 59 -2.72 9.61 20.39
C GLY A 59 -3.84 10.43 19.74
N TYR A 60 -3.89 11.75 19.96
CA TYR A 60 -4.86 12.64 19.31
C TYR A 60 -4.50 12.86 17.83
N ARG A 61 -3.21 12.94 17.52
CA ARG A 61 -2.69 13.10 16.14
C ARG A 61 -2.53 11.77 15.40
N CYS A 62 -2.92 10.66 16.02
CA CYS A 62 -2.78 9.35 15.42
C CYS A 62 -3.81 9.20 14.30
N ILE A 63 -3.36 8.79 13.11
CA ILE A 63 -4.23 8.39 12.00
C ILE A 63 -4.42 6.88 12.10
N ARG A 64 -5.66 6.42 12.28
CA ARG A 64 -5.93 4.99 12.46
C ARG A 64 -7.02 4.48 11.53
N ILE A 65 -6.67 3.45 10.76
CA ILE A 65 -7.58 2.67 9.92
C ILE A 65 -7.64 1.27 10.52
N ASN A 66 -8.80 0.91 11.08
CA ASN A 66 -9.07 -0.45 11.59
C ASN A 66 -10.59 -0.62 11.66
N GLY A 67 -11.15 -1.46 10.79
CA GLY A 67 -12.60 -1.69 10.66
C GLY A 67 -13.40 -0.48 10.14
N LYS A 68 -12.80 0.71 10.09
CA LYS A 68 -13.32 1.96 9.56
C LYS A 68 -12.17 2.88 9.13
N LEU A 69 -12.46 3.82 8.23
CA LEU A 69 -11.50 4.84 7.81
C LEU A 69 -11.32 5.89 8.92
N ASP A 70 -10.14 6.48 8.99
CA ASP A 70 -9.88 7.60 9.87
C ASP A 70 -10.74 8.82 9.44
N PRO A 71 -11.45 9.52 10.36
CA PRO A 71 -12.32 10.63 9.99
C PRO A 71 -11.62 11.79 9.29
N ILE A 72 -10.35 12.06 9.58
CA ILE A 72 -9.58 13.11 8.90
C ILE A 72 -9.28 12.70 7.47
N VAL A 73 -8.92 11.43 7.26
CA VAL A 73 -8.66 10.86 5.93
C VAL A 73 -9.96 10.82 5.11
N ALA A 74 -11.08 10.42 5.72
CA ALA A 74 -12.40 10.43 5.09
C ALA A 74 -12.80 11.84 4.65
N HIS A 75 -12.61 12.84 5.52
CA HIS A 75 -12.90 14.24 5.21
C HIS A 75 -12.05 14.78 4.06
N ALA A 76 -10.72 14.54 4.07
CA ALA A 76 -9.84 14.92 2.96
C ALA A 76 -10.25 14.23 1.64
N GLY A 77 -10.67 12.97 1.73
CA GLY A 77 -11.25 12.20 0.64
C GLY A 77 -12.47 12.87 0.02
N ALA A 78 -13.44 13.24 0.85
CA ALA A 78 -14.66 13.91 0.43
C ALA A 78 -14.38 15.24 -0.28
N LEU A 79 -13.45 16.05 0.24
CA LEU A 79 -13.01 17.31 -0.40
C LEU A 79 -12.39 17.10 -1.78
N SER A 80 -11.92 15.89 -2.07
CA SER A 80 -11.23 15.51 -3.30
C SER A 80 -12.11 14.69 -4.25
N GLY A 81 -13.40 14.56 -3.95
CA GLY A 81 -14.35 13.79 -4.74
C GLY A 81 -14.13 12.28 -4.66
N LEU A 82 -13.52 11.78 -3.59
CA LEU A 82 -13.29 10.36 -3.36
C LEU A 82 -14.24 9.84 -2.28
N LEU A 83 -15.03 8.82 -2.62
CA LEU A 83 -16.00 8.21 -1.71
C LEU A 83 -15.28 7.41 -0.61
N GLU A 84 -15.77 7.54 0.63
CA GLU A 84 -15.16 6.86 1.79
C GLU A 84 -15.05 5.33 1.63
N PRO A 85 -16.10 4.58 1.20
CA PRO A 85 -15.98 3.13 1.02
C PRO A 85 -14.91 2.74 -0.02
N PHE A 86 -14.78 3.57 -1.07
CA PHE A 86 -13.78 3.37 -2.11
C PHE A 86 -12.37 3.64 -1.56
N LEU A 87 -12.16 4.76 -0.85
CA LEU A 87 -10.89 5.03 -0.18
C LEU A 87 -10.50 3.95 0.81
N TYR A 88 -11.44 3.53 1.67
CA TYR A 88 -11.21 2.48 2.65
C TYR A 88 -10.76 1.17 1.98
N SER A 89 -11.31 0.83 0.80
CA SER A 89 -10.90 -0.37 0.05
C SER A 89 -9.47 -0.32 -0.48
N LEU A 90 -8.85 0.85 -0.57
CA LEU A 90 -7.50 1.05 -1.08
C LEU A 90 -6.44 1.10 0.03
N PHE A 91 -6.84 1.33 1.28
CA PHE A 91 -5.91 1.33 2.41
C PHE A 91 -5.74 -0.08 2.99
N PRO A 92 -4.61 -0.33 3.69
CA PRO A 92 -4.51 -1.41 4.66
C PRO A 92 -5.77 -1.56 5.53
N SER A 93 -6.21 -2.81 5.77
CA SER A 93 -7.26 -3.08 6.74
C SER A 93 -6.89 -2.59 8.14
N GLU A 94 -5.59 -2.57 8.44
CA GLU A 94 -5.02 -2.12 9.69
C GLU A 94 -3.79 -1.23 9.43
N LEU A 95 -3.94 0.07 9.64
CA LEU A 95 -2.87 1.06 9.61
C LEU A 95 -2.97 1.93 10.86
N THR A 96 -1.84 2.14 11.52
CA THR A 96 -1.69 3.13 12.58
C THR A 96 -0.49 4.00 12.23
N MET A 97 -0.66 5.32 12.22
CA MET A 97 0.41 6.27 11.92
C MET A 97 0.45 7.36 12.99
N TRP A 98 1.65 7.63 13.48
CA TRP A 98 1.93 8.69 14.44
C TRP A 98 2.62 9.84 13.71
N VAL A 99 2.00 11.02 13.78
CA VAL A 99 2.53 12.26 13.19
C VAL A 99 2.92 13.17 14.34
N ASP A 100 4.17 13.06 14.78
CA ASP A 100 4.68 13.70 15.98
C ASP A 100 5.73 14.76 15.61
N PRO A 101 5.98 15.77 16.46
CA PRO A 101 7.09 16.67 16.23
C PRO A 101 8.39 15.91 16.02
N LYS A 102 9.07 16.19 14.91
CA LYS A 102 10.36 15.60 14.52
C LYS A 102 10.33 14.14 14.10
N GLU A 103 9.18 13.46 14.13
CA GLU A 103 9.08 12.06 13.72
C GLU A 103 7.72 11.73 13.09
N VAL A 104 7.74 10.98 11.99
CA VAL A 104 6.55 10.29 11.49
C VAL A 104 6.87 8.81 11.43
N SER A 105 6.04 8.00 12.07
CA SER A 105 6.19 6.56 12.08
C SER A 105 4.85 5.87 11.86
N TYR A 106 4.88 4.63 11.39
CA TYR A 106 3.67 3.88 11.08
C TYR A 106 3.83 2.39 11.40
N ARG A 107 2.70 1.72 11.50
CA ARG A 107 2.58 0.27 11.64
C ARG A 107 1.43 -0.22 10.76
N ILE A 108 1.67 -1.29 10.02
CA ILE A 108 0.65 -2.00 9.25
C ILE A 108 0.39 -3.35 9.91
N GLY A 109 -0.87 -3.67 10.18
CA GLY A 109 -1.28 -4.85 10.96
C GLY A 109 -1.14 -4.66 12.48
N GLU A 110 -1.95 -5.40 13.26
CA GLU A 110 -1.86 -5.42 14.72
C GLU A 110 -0.47 -5.84 15.24
N ASN A 111 0.15 -6.82 14.58
CA ASN A 111 1.46 -7.38 14.95
C ASN A 111 2.61 -6.87 14.06
N GLY A 112 2.40 -5.80 13.30
CA GLY A 112 3.42 -5.24 12.42
C GLY A 112 4.56 -4.55 13.20
N SER A 113 5.72 -4.48 12.56
CA SER A 113 6.83 -3.63 13.02
C SER A 113 6.48 -2.15 12.87
N ILE A 114 7.08 -1.30 13.72
CA ILE A 114 7.02 0.15 13.55
C ILE A 114 8.13 0.56 12.60
N CYS A 115 7.78 1.29 11.54
CA CYS A 115 8.69 1.86 10.57
C CYS A 115 8.70 3.38 10.70
N VAL A 116 9.88 3.99 10.60
CA VAL A 116 10.03 5.46 10.63
C VAL A 116 10.04 5.98 9.20
N LEU A 117 9.09 6.87 8.89
CA LEU A 117 8.94 7.51 7.59
C LEU A 117 9.73 8.83 7.51
N TYR A 118 9.80 9.55 8.63
CA TYR A 118 10.51 10.82 8.74
C TYR A 118 11.10 10.95 10.14
N GLU A 119 12.33 11.46 10.23
CA GLU A 119 12.97 11.84 11.49
C GLU A 119 13.83 13.09 11.26
N GLU A 120 13.66 14.12 12.09
CA GLU A 120 14.43 15.36 11.97
C GLU A 120 15.91 15.11 12.29
N GLY A 121 16.81 15.64 11.47
CA GLY A 121 18.26 15.54 11.70
C GLY A 121 18.91 14.23 11.23
N LYS A 122 18.13 13.24 10.78
CA LYS A 122 18.65 12.14 9.96
C LYS A 122 18.40 12.46 8.49
N SER A 123 19.47 12.55 7.70
CA SER A 123 19.31 12.45 6.24
C SER A 123 18.65 11.10 5.95
N PRO A 124 17.70 11.01 5.01
CA PRO A 124 17.18 9.71 4.58
C PRO A 124 18.39 8.85 4.22
N SER A 125 18.61 7.77 4.99
CA SER A 125 19.61 6.78 4.62
C SER A 125 19.25 6.28 3.21
N PRO A 126 20.23 5.96 2.35
CA PRO A 126 19.97 5.44 1.02
C PRO A 126 19.03 4.22 1.03
N ASP A 127 18.96 3.51 2.16
CA ASP A 127 18.08 2.37 2.39
C ASP A 127 16.57 2.73 2.47
N HIS A 128 16.21 4.01 2.49
CA HIS A 128 14.81 4.48 2.41
C HIS A 128 14.49 5.17 1.07
N GLN A 129 15.37 5.09 0.06
CA GLN A 129 14.92 5.21 -1.31
C GLN A 129 14.13 3.96 -1.65
N PHE A 130 12.83 4.14 -1.93
CA PHE A 130 11.93 3.18 -2.56
C PHE A 130 12.65 2.53 -3.75
N SER A 131 13.35 1.44 -3.47
CA SER A 131 14.21 0.79 -4.44
C SER A 131 13.31 0.01 -5.37
N ILE A 132 13.13 0.51 -6.59
CA ILE A 132 12.52 -0.27 -7.67
C ILE A 132 13.37 -1.54 -7.78
N PRO A 133 12.81 -2.75 -7.56
CA PRO A 133 13.58 -3.96 -7.75
C PRO A 133 14.01 -4.03 -9.22
N SER A 134 15.31 -4.03 -9.47
CA SER A 134 15.86 -4.36 -10.79
C SER A 134 15.28 -5.71 -11.22
N PRO A 135 14.83 -5.86 -12.48
CA PRO A 135 14.37 -7.16 -12.95
C PRO A 135 15.50 -8.18 -12.77
N PRO A 136 15.19 -9.42 -12.35
CA PRO A 136 16.21 -10.44 -12.19
C PRO A 136 16.96 -10.62 -13.52
N PRO A 137 18.28 -10.84 -13.48
CA PRO A 137 19.05 -11.09 -14.69
C PRO A 137 18.44 -12.30 -15.41
N THR A 138 18.16 -12.12 -16.70
CA THR A 138 17.65 -13.17 -17.58
C THR A 138 18.57 -14.39 -17.46
N PRO A 139 18.06 -15.58 -17.14
CA PRO A 139 18.91 -16.76 -17.13
C PRO A 139 19.50 -16.96 -18.53
N PRO A 140 20.77 -17.42 -18.63
CA PRO A 140 21.39 -17.66 -19.92
C PRO A 140 20.53 -18.66 -20.71
N HIS A 141 20.21 -18.27 -21.94
CA HIS A 141 19.45 -19.05 -22.90
C HIS A 141 20.09 -20.44 -23.05
N LEU A 142 19.51 -21.45 -22.40
CA LEU A 142 19.89 -22.84 -22.60
C LEU A 142 19.59 -23.20 -24.06
N GLN A 143 20.65 -23.25 -24.85
CA GLN A 143 20.62 -23.73 -26.21
C GLN A 143 20.38 -25.25 -26.15
N PHE A 144 19.13 -25.65 -26.34
CA PHE A 144 18.81 -27.07 -26.51
C PHE A 144 19.43 -27.57 -27.83
N PRO A 145 20.19 -28.69 -27.82
CA PRO A 145 20.75 -29.25 -29.04
C PRO A 145 19.64 -29.74 -29.98
N ARG A 146 19.71 -29.34 -31.25
CA ARG A 146 18.85 -29.88 -32.32
C ARG A 146 19.33 -31.27 -32.76
N TYR A 147 18.87 -32.32 -32.10
CA TYR A 147 18.81 -33.69 -32.64
C TYR A 147 17.63 -34.38 -31.90
N ALA A 148 16.61 -34.98 -32.51
CA ALA A 148 16.45 -35.53 -33.85
C ALA A 148 14.96 -35.58 -34.27
N LEU A 149 14.75 -35.53 -35.60
CA LEU A 149 13.64 -36.12 -36.38
C LEU A 149 13.43 -37.61 -35.94
N GLU A 150 12.31 -38.34 -36.10
CA GLU A 150 11.12 -38.28 -36.94
C GLU A 150 10.17 -39.46 -36.54
N HIS A 151 8.94 -39.45 -37.08
CA HIS A 151 7.90 -40.51 -37.09
C HIS A 151 7.07 -40.65 -35.79
N GLN A 152 5.73 -40.62 -35.79
CA GLN A 152 4.82 -41.21 -36.76
C GLN A 152 3.40 -40.60 -36.65
N SER A 153 2.75 -40.49 -37.81
CA SER A 153 1.35 -40.16 -38.05
C SER A 153 0.37 -41.15 -37.41
N ARG A 154 -0.78 -40.67 -36.88
CA ARG A 154 -2.15 -41.05 -37.33
C ARG A 154 -3.24 -40.73 -36.29
N HIS A 155 -4.34 -40.20 -36.82
CA HIS A 155 -5.74 -40.15 -36.36
C HIS A 155 -6.14 -40.98 -35.10
N ASN A 156 -6.93 -40.37 -34.20
CA ASN A 156 -8.35 -40.71 -34.03
C ASN A 156 -9.11 -39.82 -33.03
N SER A 157 -10.39 -39.63 -33.35
CA SER A 157 -11.47 -38.97 -32.62
C SER A 157 -12.04 -39.86 -31.49
N TRP A 158 -12.35 -39.30 -30.31
CA TRP A 158 -13.62 -39.48 -29.56
C TRP A 158 -13.59 -38.88 -28.12
N ASN A 159 -14.70 -38.20 -27.77
CA ASN A 159 -15.18 -37.77 -26.42
C ASN A 159 -15.83 -38.98 -25.68
N PRO A 160 -16.53 -38.85 -24.52
CA PRO A 160 -16.40 -38.08 -23.26
C PRO A 160 -16.57 -38.96 -21.97
N CYS A 161 -16.57 -38.31 -20.79
CA CYS A 161 -17.27 -38.69 -19.54
C CYS A 161 -16.57 -39.66 -18.54
N GLY A 162 -16.42 -39.17 -17.30
CA GLY A 162 -16.13 -39.97 -16.11
C GLY A 162 -16.26 -39.12 -14.83
N LYS A 163 -17.36 -39.28 -14.10
CA LYS A 163 -17.70 -38.59 -12.85
C LYS A 163 -17.01 -39.24 -11.65
N SER A 164 -16.47 -38.44 -10.73
CA SER A 164 -16.40 -38.60 -9.25
C SER A 164 -15.42 -37.56 -8.71
N THR A 165 -15.57 -36.83 -7.61
CA THR A 165 -16.44 -36.92 -6.44
C THR A 165 -16.38 -35.55 -5.75
N ARG A 166 -17.47 -35.13 -5.09
CA ARG A 166 -17.53 -33.93 -4.24
C ARG A 166 -16.38 -33.90 -3.22
N ARG A 167 -15.73 -32.73 -3.07
CA ARG A 167 -15.48 -32.08 -1.77
C ARG A 167 -15.41 -30.58 -1.99
N ASN A 168 -16.23 -29.85 -1.23
CA ASN A 168 -16.19 -28.41 -1.06
C ASN A 168 -14.77 -27.94 -0.74
N LEU A 169 -14.37 -26.85 -1.35
CA LEU A 169 -13.61 -25.78 -0.73
C LEU A 169 -13.95 -24.54 -1.54
N ASP A 170 -14.77 -23.68 -0.95
CA ASP A 170 -14.99 -22.32 -1.42
C ASP A 170 -13.63 -21.66 -1.56
N PHE A 171 -13.10 -21.62 -2.79
CA PHE A 171 -11.92 -20.83 -3.12
C PHE A 171 -12.39 -19.39 -3.35
N ALA A 172 -12.94 -18.80 -2.30
CA ALA A 172 -12.95 -17.36 -2.17
C ALA A 172 -11.48 -16.96 -1.98
N VAL A 173 -10.79 -16.74 -3.09
CA VAL A 173 -9.52 -16.02 -3.09
C VAL A 173 -9.83 -14.68 -2.47
N ASP A 174 -9.37 -14.46 -1.24
CA ASP A 174 -9.51 -13.18 -0.58
C ASP A 174 -8.66 -12.17 -1.35
N VAL A 175 -9.32 -11.46 -2.26
CA VAL A 175 -8.73 -10.45 -3.15
C VAL A 175 -7.99 -9.37 -2.34
N LYS A 176 -8.27 -9.28 -1.03
CA LYS A 176 -7.61 -8.39 -0.06
C LYS A 176 -6.15 -8.73 0.21
N ASN A 177 -5.71 -9.96 -0.07
CA ASN A 177 -4.31 -10.37 0.18
C ASN A 177 -3.41 -10.29 -1.06
N LEU A 178 -3.97 -10.15 -2.28
CA LEU A 178 -3.17 -10.12 -3.51
C LEU A 178 -2.35 -8.82 -3.72
N SER A 179 -2.60 -7.77 -2.92
CA SER A 179 -1.94 -6.47 -3.08
C SER A 179 -0.72 -6.27 -2.16
N TRP A 180 -0.51 -7.13 -1.16
CA TRP A 180 0.55 -6.94 -0.17
C TRP A 180 1.95 -7.20 -0.72
N ASP A 181 2.11 -8.12 -1.68
CA ASP A 181 3.40 -8.38 -2.33
C ASP A 181 3.97 -7.14 -3.04
N ARG A 182 3.10 -6.19 -3.43
CA ARG A 182 3.51 -4.93 -4.06
C ARG A 182 3.98 -3.87 -3.07
N ILE A 183 3.63 -4.03 -1.79
CA ILE A 183 3.95 -3.09 -0.71
C ILE A 183 5.07 -3.66 0.18
N ALA A 184 5.20 -4.98 0.27
CA ALA A 184 6.20 -5.69 1.06
C ALA A 184 7.65 -5.18 0.88
N PRO A 185 8.12 -4.84 -0.34
CA PRO A 185 9.47 -4.30 -0.54
C PRO A 185 9.72 -2.93 0.11
N TYR A 186 8.67 -2.23 0.53
CA TYR A 186 8.74 -0.88 1.10
C TYR A 186 8.49 -0.87 2.62
N VAL A 187 8.29 -2.05 3.23
CA VAL A 187 7.90 -2.21 4.63
C VAL A 187 8.90 -3.09 5.42
N THR A 188 9.83 -3.79 4.76
CA THR A 188 10.77 -4.69 5.47
C THR A 188 12.22 -4.20 5.44
N SER A 189 12.69 -3.89 6.65
CA SER A 189 14.07 -3.81 7.19
C SER A 189 15.10 -2.92 6.51
#